data_AF-A0A7W7QV50-F1
#
_entry.id   AF-A0A7W7QV50-F1
#
_cell.length_a   1.000
_cell.length_b   1.000
_cell.length_c   1.000
_cell.angle_alpha   90.00
_cell.angle_beta   90.00
_cell.angle_gamma   90.00
#
_symmetry.space_group_name_H-M   'P 1'
#
loop_
_entity.id
_entity.type
_entity.pdbx_description
1 polymer ?
#
loop_
_entity_poly.entity_id
_entity_poly.type
_entity_poly.pdbx_seq_one_letter_code
_entity_poly.pdbx_strand_id
1 'polypeptide(L)' 'MKRATAVPLIPISYGTPPASAGVVSRAVETPIWEPGHSCRLGDLIVYDGHIYRCLASHVFVTGWEPPNTPALWQLVK' A
#
# COMPACT_ATOMS: atom_id res chain seq x y z
N MET A 1 1.71 -47.19 -39.31
CA MET A 1 0.52 -46.45 -38.85
C MET A 1 0.92 -45.71 -37.57
N LYS A 2 1.34 -44.45 -37.69
CA LYS A 2 1.88 -43.63 -36.59
C LYS A 2 0.72 -43.11 -35.73
N ARG A 3 0.55 -43.65 -34.53
CA ARG A 3 -0.47 -43.19 -33.56
C ARG A 3 -0.10 -41.76 -33.15
N ALA A 4 -0.94 -40.81 -33.53
CA ALA A 4 -0.81 -39.41 -33.15
C ALA A 4 -1.09 -39.28 -31.65
N THR A 5 -0.11 -38.81 -30.89
CA THR A 5 -0.28 -38.41 -29.49
C THR A 5 -1.18 -37.18 -29.45
N ALA A 6 -2.47 -37.39 -29.16
CA ALA A 6 -3.40 -36.31 -28.89
C ALA A 6 -3.09 -35.76 -27.48
N VAL A 7 -2.39 -34.64 -27.41
CA VAL A 7 -2.29 -33.86 -26.17
C VAL A 7 -3.68 -33.29 -25.89
N PRO A 8 -4.33 -33.58 -24.75
CA PRO A 8 -5.58 -32.93 -24.42
C PRO A 8 -5.31 -31.44 -24.21
N LEU A 9 -5.95 -30.59 -25.03
CA LEU A 9 -5.93 -29.15 -24.89
C LEU A 9 -6.67 -28.79 -23.59
N ILE A 10 -5.90 -28.59 -22.52
CA ILE A 10 -6.35 -27.86 -21.33
C ILE A 10 -6.84 -26.48 -21.80
N PRO A 11 -8.11 -26.09 -21.57
CA PRO A 11 -8.46 -24.69 -21.70
C PRO A 11 -7.66 -23.94 -20.64
N ILE A 12 -6.81 -23.01 -21.09
CA ILE A 12 -6.24 -21.98 -20.24
C ILE A 12 -7.41 -21.20 -19.61
N SER A 13 -7.69 -21.52 -18.35
CA SER A 13 -8.67 -20.80 -17.55
C SER A 13 -8.08 -19.41 -17.28
N TYR A 14 -8.37 -18.45 -18.16
CA TYR A 14 -8.16 -17.04 -17.86
C TYR A 14 -9.18 -16.65 -16.79
N GLY A 15 -8.84 -16.95 -15.53
CA GLY A 15 -9.56 -16.44 -14.38
C GLY A 15 -9.43 -14.93 -14.33
N THR A 16 -10.34 -14.23 -15.00
CA THR A 16 -10.78 -12.91 -14.53
C THR A 16 -11.75 -13.19 -13.40
N PRO A 17 -11.49 -12.74 -12.17
CA PRO A 17 -12.24 -11.56 -11.69
C PRO A 17 -11.53 -10.78 -10.56
N PRO A 18 -12.17 -9.71 -10.07
CA PRO A 18 -12.50 -8.46 -10.74
C PRO A 18 -11.48 -7.38 -10.34
N ALA A 19 -11.49 -6.24 -11.03
CA ALA A 19 -10.91 -5.03 -10.46
C ALA A 19 -11.51 -4.82 -9.06
N SER A 20 -10.71 -5.02 -8.02
CA SER A 20 -11.06 -4.53 -6.68
C SER A 20 -10.79 -3.04 -6.69
N ALA A 21 -11.75 -2.30 -7.26
CA ALA A 21 -11.91 -0.88 -7.03
C ALA A 21 -12.26 -0.67 -5.55
N GLY A 22 -11.26 -0.78 -4.70
CA GLY A 22 -11.28 -0.20 -3.36
C GLY A 22 -10.65 1.18 -3.42
N VAL A 23 -11.18 2.10 -4.25
CA VAL A 23 -10.92 3.52 -3.98
C VAL A 23 -11.78 3.86 -2.76
N VAL A 24 -11.25 3.49 -1.59
CA VAL A 24 -11.69 4.09 -0.35
C VAL A 24 -11.20 5.53 -0.44
N SER A 25 -12.04 6.40 -0.99
CA SER A 25 -11.99 7.83 -0.69
C SER A 25 -12.40 7.96 0.78
N ARG A 26 -11.52 7.50 1.68
CA ARG A 26 -11.61 7.81 3.10
C ARG A 26 -11.50 9.32 3.19
N ALA A 27 -12.36 9.90 4.01
CA ALA A 27 -12.34 11.31 4.35
C ALA A 27 -10.89 11.78 4.51
N VAL A 28 -10.60 12.99 4.04
CA VAL A 28 -9.30 13.69 4.18
C VAL A 28 -9.00 14.05 5.64
N GLU A 29 -9.37 13.17 6.56
CA GLU A 29 -8.88 13.14 7.92
C GLU A 29 -7.46 12.58 7.79
N THR A 30 -6.47 13.46 7.93
CA THR A 30 -5.06 13.08 8.07
C THR A 30 -4.99 11.89 9.02
N PRO A 31 -4.68 10.67 8.53
CA PRO A 31 -4.74 9.50 9.37
C PRO A 31 -3.80 9.68 10.55
N ILE A 32 -4.29 9.34 11.74
CA ILE A 32 -3.41 9.24 12.91
C ILE A 32 -2.38 8.17 12.58
N TRP A 33 -1.13 8.39 12.98
CA TRP A 33 -0.07 7.39 12.80
C TRP A 33 -0.50 6.07 13.42
N GLU A 34 -0.60 5.01 12.60
CA GLU A 34 -0.99 3.68 13.03
C GLU A 34 -0.11 2.62 12.34
N PRO A 35 0.44 1.64 13.08
CA PRO A 35 1.24 0.59 12.49
C PRO A 35 0.43 -0.26 11.50
N GLY A 36 1.03 -0.57 10.36
CA GLY A 36 0.41 -1.34 9.27
C GLY A 36 -0.27 -0.48 8.19
N HIS A 37 -0.34 0.83 8.35
CA HIS A 37 -0.84 1.71 7.29
C HIS A 37 0.25 1.96 6.22
N SER A 38 -0.13 2.09 4.95
CA SER A 38 0.83 2.31 3.86
C SER A 38 0.93 3.80 3.57
N CYS A 39 2.02 4.42 4.00
CA CYS A 39 2.30 5.81 3.71
C CYS A 39 2.84 6.00 2.30
N ARG A 40 2.34 7.01 1.61
CA ARG A 40 2.81 7.41 0.28
C ARG A 40 3.66 8.66 0.36
N LEU A 41 4.49 8.88 -0.65
CA LEU A 41 5.31 10.08 -0.71
C LEU A 41 4.41 11.32 -0.78
N GLY A 42 4.53 12.20 0.21
CA GLY A 42 3.71 13.39 0.39
C GLY A 42 2.43 13.21 1.21
N ASP A 43 2.13 12.01 1.69
CA ASP A 43 1.00 11.76 2.60
C ASP A 43 1.18 12.49 3.94
N LEU A 44 0.08 12.83 4.61
CA LEU A 44 0.09 13.64 5.84
C LEU A 44 -0.53 12.83 6.98
N ILE A 45 0.19 12.72 8.10
CA ILE A 45 -0.24 11.97 9.28
C ILE A 45 -0.13 12.78 10.55
N VAL A 46 -0.97 12.47 11.52
CA VAL A 46 -0.93 13.11 12.84
C VAL A 46 -0.27 12.17 13.84
N TYR A 47 0.81 12.62 14.46
CA TYR A 47 1.48 11.92 15.55
C TYR A 47 1.73 12.89 16.70
N ASP A 48 1.30 12.53 17.91
CA ASP A 48 1.48 13.34 19.13
C ASP A 48 0.99 14.79 18.97
N GLY A 49 -0.15 14.98 18.27
CA GLY A 49 -0.73 16.31 18.00
C GLY A 49 0.01 17.14 16.94
N HIS A 50 1.05 16.60 16.31
CA HIS A 50 1.81 17.25 15.24
C HIS A 50 1.53 16.58 13.89
N ILE A 51 1.51 17.37 12.82
CA ILE A 51 1.34 16.86 11.46
C ILE A 51 2.71 16.54 10.87
N TYR A 52 2.87 15.35 10.30
CA TYR A 52 4.07 14.94 9.59
C TYR A 52 3.73 14.57 8.16
N ARG A 53 4.64 14.88 7.25
CA ARG A 53 4.58 14.51 5.85
C ARG A 53 5.54 13.38 5.56
N CYS A 54 5.04 12.36 4.87
CA CYS A 54 5.88 11.29 4.35
C CYS A 54 6.82 11.79 3.27
N LEU A 55 8.12 11.55 3.45
CA LEU A 55 9.15 11.83 2.46
C LEU A 55 9.44 10.64 1.55
N ALA A 56 9.03 9.43 1.94
CA ALA A 56 9.19 8.20 1.17
C ALA A 56 7.93 7.33 1.27
N SER A 57 7.62 6.56 0.22
CA SER A 57 6.55 5.56 0.27
C SER A 57 7.01 4.33 1.07
N HIS A 58 6.37 4.07 2.21
CA HIS A 58 6.70 2.96 3.08
C HIS A 58 5.50 2.60 3.95
N VAL A 59 5.54 1.46 4.63
CA VAL A 59 4.49 1.06 5.57
C VAL A 59 4.89 1.58 6.96
N PHE A 60 3.94 2.12 7.72
CA PHE A 60 4.18 2.46 9.13
C PHE A 60 4.53 1.18 9.88
N VAL A 61 5.78 1.07 10.32
CA VAL A 61 6.25 -0.03 11.16
C VAL A 61 6.50 0.54 12.55
N THR A 62 6.14 -0.21 13.58
CA THR A 62 6.48 0.14 14.96
C THR A 62 8.00 0.24 15.10
N GLY A 63 8.52 1.38 15.54
CA GLY A 63 9.94 1.73 15.53
C GLY A 63 10.32 2.78 14.47
N TRP A 64 9.45 3.05 13.49
CA TRP A 64 9.61 4.11 12.49
C TRP A 64 8.71 5.32 12.80
N GLU A 65 8.61 5.67 14.08
CA GLU A 65 7.94 6.90 14.47
C GLU A 65 8.66 8.14 13.88
N PRO A 66 7.92 9.22 13.59
CA PRO A 66 8.49 10.50 13.16
C PRO A 66 9.71 10.99 13.96
N PRO A 67 9.74 10.92 15.30
CA PRO A 67 10.93 11.29 16.07
C PRO A 67 12.14 10.38 15.85
N ASN A 68 11.94 9.09 15.56
CA ASN A 68 13.03 8.13 15.42
C ASN A 68 13.62 8.14 14.00
N THR A 69 12.83 8.57 13.00
CA THR A 69 13.20 8.48 11.57
C THR A 69 12.96 9.79 10.80
N PRO A 70 13.69 10.87 11.11
CA PRO A 70 13.52 12.16 10.43
C PRO A 70 13.88 12.14 8.92
N ALA A 71 14.52 11.07 8.44
CA ALA A 71 14.76 10.85 7.02
C ALA A 71 13.50 10.42 6.25
N LEU A 72 12.51 9.84 6.92
CA LEU A 72 11.26 9.37 6.33
C LEU A 72 10.11 10.35 6.54
N TRP A 73 10.21 11.20 7.56
CA TRP A 73 9.16 12.10 8.01
C TRP A 73 9.63 13.56 8.03
N GLN A 74 8.80 14.45 7.52
CA GLN A 74 9.01 15.89 7.65
C GLN A 74 7.90 16.48 8.51
N LEU A 75 8.26 17.13 9.63
CA LEU A 75 7.30 17.88 10.43
C LEU A 75 6.69 19.01 9.60
N VAL A 76 5.37 19.00 9.45
CA VAL A 76 4.57 20.06 8.85
C VAL A 76 3.93 20.84 9.99
N LYS A 77 4.48 22.04 10.22
CA LYS A 77 4.13 22.93 11.33
C LYS A 77 2.64 23.27 11.40
#